data_AF-A0A8H4NMN7-F1
#
_entry.id   AF-A0A8H4NMN7-F1
#
_cell.length_a   1.000
_cell.length_b   1.000
_cell.length_c   1.000
_cell.angle_alpha   90.00
_cell.angle_beta   90.00
_cell.angle_gamma   90.00
#
_symmetry.space_group_name_H-M   'P 1'
#
loop_
_entity.id
_entity.type
_entity.pdbx_description
1 polymer ?
#
loop_
_entity_poly.entity_id
_entity_poly.type
_entity_poly.pdbx_seq_one_letter_code
_entity_poly.pdbx_strand_id
1 'polypeptide(L)'
;MALFFGTSSLVLWSNYTKFKLGGITFLEGIILFCSFICTFQPIVASWRAVIGLLIMAFGNAEKSRTALVVFMRNEDPSSIFDHVLEMHKSLSQIGRLQRFRFVLLSDTTLPEVMCMEDEGFARIKDDIGIGTYQTPFYRRRSKNIGFKGGNISRVENPGASGVRVRVLSQWFIFRLLPKIAAFLTIVTNPPEMKRYGGIFHFVTSVVLEYVITSIVSTAATVSMTLFFSGLLRGTSIKWDAQNRDRLGLSWRQIFRVFWVENLIGLGIIWLIITQDTSHRLLPLAISLFLLVPITVLTASPRLSYLIIRLRLFTTPDENPVSPVLSRLVALGIITIYKDKAKTMGKAL
;
A
#
# COMPACT_ATOMS: atom_id res chain seq x y z
N MET A 1 1.28 -3.92 21.60
CA MET A 1 1.88 -5.19 22.08
C MET A 1 0.87 -6.17 22.66
N ALA A 2 0.09 -5.83 23.69
CA ALA A 2 -0.87 -6.75 24.32
C ALA A 2 -1.90 -7.37 23.34
N LEU A 3 -2.45 -6.56 22.42
CA LEU A 3 -3.37 -7.00 21.37
C LEU A 3 -2.76 -8.06 20.45
N PHE A 4 -1.51 -7.84 20.06
CA PHE A 4 -0.77 -8.74 19.18
C PHE A 4 -0.52 -10.09 19.87
N PHE A 5 0.04 -10.08 21.08
CA PHE A 5 0.32 -11.32 21.80
C PHE A 5 -0.97 -12.07 22.14
N GLY A 6 -2.02 -11.38 22.59
CA GLY A 6 -3.30 -12.01 22.90
C GLY A 6 -3.96 -12.67 21.69
N THR A 7 -3.95 -12.02 20.53
CA THR A 7 -4.50 -12.61 19.30
C THR A 7 -3.64 -13.72 18.73
N SER A 8 -2.31 -13.60 18.78
CA SER A 8 -1.39 -14.64 18.34
C SER A 8 -1.50 -15.91 19.20
N SER A 9 -1.62 -15.76 20.52
CA SER A 9 -1.84 -16.89 21.44
C SER A 9 -3.19 -17.57 21.19
N LEU A 10 -4.25 -16.82 20.85
CA LEU A 10 -5.55 -17.40 20.46
C LEU A 10 -5.49 -18.17 19.15
N VAL A 11 -4.74 -17.65 18.16
CA VAL A 11 -4.53 -18.33 16.87
C VAL A 11 -3.77 -19.63 17.08
N LEU A 12 -2.65 -19.57 17.80
CA LEU A 12 -1.84 -20.72 18.16
C LEU A 12 -2.65 -21.77 18.92
N TRP A 13 -3.41 -21.34 19.94
CA TRP A 13 -4.27 -22.22 20.71
C TRP A 13 -5.30 -22.92 19.84
N SER A 14 -5.99 -22.19 18.97
CA SER A 14 -7.00 -22.80 18.11
C SER A 14 -6.40 -23.77 17.08
N ASN A 15 -5.24 -23.45 16.51
CA ASN A 15 -4.56 -24.39 15.62
C ASN A 15 -4.12 -25.63 16.39
N TYR A 16 -3.55 -25.45 17.58
CA TYR A 16 -3.18 -26.54 18.48
C TYR A 16 -4.37 -27.46 18.82
N THR A 17 -5.54 -26.90 19.14
CA THR A 17 -6.73 -27.73 19.44
C THR A 17 -7.20 -28.60 18.28
N LYS A 18 -6.89 -28.22 17.03
CA LYS A 18 -7.22 -29.03 15.84
C LYS A 18 -6.27 -30.21 15.66
N PHE A 19 -4.99 -30.05 16.02
CA PHE A 19 -3.98 -31.11 15.94
C PHE A 19 -3.98 -32.04 17.17
N LYS A 20 -4.53 -31.60 18.31
CA LYS A 20 -4.50 -32.33 19.58
C LYS A 20 -5.18 -33.71 19.55
N LEU A 21 -6.08 -33.99 18.60
CA LEU A 21 -6.83 -35.25 18.53
C LEU A 21 -5.94 -36.50 18.33
N GLY A 22 -4.69 -36.35 17.87
CA GLY A 22 -3.74 -37.46 17.66
C GLY A 22 -2.36 -37.31 18.32
N GLY A 23 -2.15 -36.28 19.16
CA GLY A 23 -0.82 -35.85 19.59
C GLY A 23 -0.14 -34.93 18.55
N ILE A 24 0.85 -34.11 18.95
CA ILE A 24 1.58 -33.26 18.01
C ILE A 24 2.78 -34.02 17.46
N THR A 25 2.78 -34.29 16.17
CA THR A 25 3.96 -34.75 15.43
C THR A 25 4.97 -33.61 15.23
N PHE A 26 6.24 -33.94 14.97
CA PHE A 26 7.27 -32.94 14.67
C PHE A 26 6.88 -32.02 13.48
N LEU A 27 6.25 -32.59 12.45
CA LEU A 27 5.75 -31.85 11.29
C LEU A 27 4.63 -30.87 11.69
N GLU A 28 3.68 -31.28 12.52
CA GLU A 28 2.62 -30.40 13.03
C GLU A 28 3.17 -29.30 13.94
N GLY A 29 4.24 -29.59 14.70
CA GLY A 29 4.99 -28.59 15.46
C GLY A 29 5.59 -27.50 14.55
N ILE A 30 6.19 -27.90 13.42
CA ILE A 30 6.69 -26.97 12.39
C ILE A 30 5.54 -26.17 11.79
N ILE A 31 4.42 -26.80 11.45
CA ILE A 31 3.24 -26.12 10.90
C ILE A 31 2.69 -25.06 11.87
N LEU A 32 2.63 -25.38 13.17
CA LEU A 32 2.22 -24.44 14.21
C LEU A 32 3.18 -23.24 14.31
N PHE A 33 4.48 -23.49 14.26
CA PHE A 33 5.50 -22.44 14.29
C PHE A 33 5.45 -21.53 13.05
N CYS A 34 5.37 -22.12 11.86
CA CYS A 34 5.22 -21.36 10.60
C CYS A 34 3.91 -20.56 10.59
N SER A 35 2.82 -21.13 11.08
CA SER A 35 1.53 -20.43 11.21
C SER A 35 1.64 -19.19 12.12
N PHE A 36 2.37 -19.28 13.23
CA PHE A 36 2.64 -18.13 14.09
C PHE A 36 3.42 -17.02 13.37
N ILE A 37 4.49 -17.37 12.64
CA ILE A 37 5.27 -16.39 11.87
C ILE A 37 4.41 -15.73 10.78
N CYS A 38 3.65 -16.53 10.02
CA CYS A 38 2.81 -16.04 8.93
C CYS A 38 1.62 -15.19 9.39
N THR A 39 1.15 -15.38 10.63
CA THR A 39 0.02 -14.62 11.18
C THR A 39 0.45 -13.29 11.81
N PHE A 40 1.75 -13.05 11.97
CA PHE A 40 2.29 -11.80 12.52
C PHE A 40 1.78 -10.56 11.78
N GLN A 41 2.04 -10.48 10.48
CA GLN A 41 1.77 -9.28 9.70
C GLN A 41 0.27 -8.99 9.57
N PRO A 42 -0.60 -9.98 9.27
CA PRO A 42 -2.05 -9.76 9.22
C PRO A 42 -2.62 -9.26 10.55
N ILE A 43 -2.20 -9.83 11.68
CA ILE A 43 -2.67 -9.41 13.00
C ILE A 43 -2.32 -7.94 13.26
N VAL A 44 -1.07 -7.53 12.99
CA VAL A 44 -0.62 -6.15 13.17
C VAL A 44 -1.39 -5.20 12.25
N ALA A 45 -1.52 -5.53 10.96
CA ALA A 45 -2.25 -4.69 10.00
C ALA A 45 -3.71 -4.46 10.41
N SER A 46 -4.34 -5.48 10.97
CA SER A 46 -5.73 -5.43 11.41
C SER A 46 -5.95 -4.53 12.59
N TRP A 47 -5.14 -4.70 13.63
CA TRP A 47 -5.26 -3.87 14.82
C TRP A 47 -4.95 -2.41 14.49
N ARG A 48 -4.01 -2.14 13.58
CA ARG A 48 -3.79 -0.77 13.07
C ARG A 48 -5.05 -0.18 12.44
N ALA A 49 -5.79 -0.97 11.66
CA ALA A 49 -7.04 -0.51 11.06
C ALA A 49 -8.18 -0.34 12.08
N VAL A 50 -8.38 -1.29 13.00
CA VAL A 50 -9.39 -1.18 14.08
C VAL A 50 -9.12 0.07 14.91
N ILE A 51 -7.88 0.25 15.37
CA ILE A 51 -7.46 1.40 16.18
C ILE A 51 -7.66 2.68 15.37
N GLY A 52 -7.25 2.70 14.10
CA GLY A 52 -7.48 3.82 13.20
C GLY A 52 -8.95 4.21 13.11
N LEU A 53 -9.85 3.23 12.90
CA LEU A 53 -11.29 3.48 12.83
C LEU A 53 -11.87 3.96 14.17
N LEU A 54 -11.45 3.38 15.30
CA LEU A 54 -11.86 3.83 16.62
C LEU A 54 -11.40 5.26 16.91
N ILE A 55 -10.20 5.64 16.46
CA ILE A 55 -9.70 7.03 16.54
C ILE A 55 -10.51 7.94 15.61
N MET A 56 -10.91 7.49 14.43
CA MET A 56 -11.75 8.31 13.55
C MET A 56 -13.18 8.48 14.09
N ALA A 57 -13.75 7.44 14.72
CA ALA A 57 -15.12 7.43 15.21
C ALA A 57 -15.28 8.09 16.58
N PHE A 58 -14.33 7.88 17.49
CA PHE A 58 -14.40 8.32 18.89
C PHE A 58 -13.21 9.16 19.31
N GLY A 59 -12.14 9.17 18.52
CA GLY A 59 -10.97 9.98 18.81
C GLY A 59 -11.31 11.45 18.64
N ASN A 60 -10.90 12.24 19.63
CA ASN A 60 -11.01 13.68 19.57
C ASN A 60 -9.84 14.21 18.73
N ALA A 61 -9.85 13.91 17.42
CA ALA A 61 -8.85 14.37 16.45
C ALA A 61 -8.69 15.90 16.49
N GLU A 62 -9.70 16.60 17.03
CA GLU A 62 -9.68 18.04 17.23
C GLU A 62 -8.64 18.54 18.25
N LYS A 63 -8.16 17.68 19.15
CA LYS A 63 -7.17 18.05 20.17
C LYS A 63 -5.75 17.54 19.87
N SER A 64 -5.57 16.76 18.80
CA SER A 64 -4.25 16.20 18.46
C SER A 64 -3.36 17.23 17.77
N ARG A 65 -2.06 17.22 18.11
CA ARG A 65 -1.01 17.98 17.42
C ARG A 65 -0.22 17.03 16.53
N THR A 66 0.08 17.44 15.31
CA THR A 66 0.71 16.59 14.29
C THR A 66 2.00 17.24 13.80
N ALA A 67 3.10 16.48 13.80
CA ALA A 67 4.33 16.88 13.13
C ALA A 67 4.30 16.38 11.67
N LEU A 68 4.38 17.29 10.71
CA LEU A 68 4.54 16.98 9.29
C LEU A 68 6.02 16.81 9.00
N VAL A 69 6.45 15.56 8.91
CA VAL A 69 7.85 15.21 8.73
C VAL A 69 8.18 15.05 7.25
N VAL A 70 9.14 15.84 6.77
CA VAL A 70 9.69 15.77 5.40
C VAL A 70 11.11 15.23 5.48
N PHE A 71 11.40 14.21 4.69
CA PHE A 71 12.75 13.64 4.57
C PHE A 71 13.38 14.09 3.27
N MET A 72 14.64 14.51 3.33
CA MET A 72 15.41 15.01 2.19
C MET A 72 16.77 14.32 2.17
N ARG A 73 17.28 14.02 0.97
CA ARG A 73 18.62 13.52 0.69
C ARG A 73 19.02 13.78 -0.76
N ASN A 74 19.92 14.72 -0.99
CA ASN A 74 20.54 15.01 -2.29
C ASN A 74 19.55 15.38 -3.40
N GLU A 75 18.29 15.73 -3.10
CA GLU A 75 17.36 16.29 -4.07
C GLU A 75 17.48 17.81 -4.15
N ASP A 76 16.88 18.43 -5.18
CA ASP A 76 16.76 19.89 -5.27
C ASP A 76 15.88 20.42 -4.12
N PRO A 77 16.46 21.21 -3.18
CA PRO A 77 15.73 21.72 -2.03
C PRO A 77 14.60 22.68 -2.43
N SER A 78 14.75 23.38 -3.55
CA SER A 78 13.80 24.41 -4.01
C SER A 78 12.41 23.80 -4.21
N SER A 79 12.33 22.68 -4.94
CA SER A 79 11.07 21.96 -5.15
C SER A 79 10.45 21.44 -3.85
N ILE A 80 11.27 20.98 -2.90
CA ILE A 80 10.78 20.49 -1.60
C ILE A 80 10.17 21.65 -0.81
N PHE A 81 10.86 22.79 -0.76
CA PHE A 81 10.39 23.98 -0.05
C PHE A 81 9.10 24.55 -0.65
N ASP A 82 8.97 24.56 -1.98
CA ASP A 82 7.74 24.95 -2.67
C ASP A 82 6.55 24.07 -2.27
N HIS A 83 6.76 22.75 -2.21
CA HIS A 83 5.73 21.82 -1.74
C HIS A 83 5.37 22.05 -0.26
N VAL A 84 6.35 22.35 0.59
CA VAL A 84 6.10 22.65 2.02
C VAL A 84 5.29 23.93 2.18
N LEU A 85 5.62 24.98 1.41
CA LEU A 85 4.86 26.23 1.39
C LEU A 85 3.43 26.01 0.91
N GLU A 86 3.24 25.19 -0.13
CA GLU A 86 1.89 24.88 -0.63
C GLU A 86 1.07 24.07 0.37
N MET A 87 1.70 23.11 1.08
CA MET A 87 1.08 22.41 2.20
C MET A 87 0.66 23.37 3.31
N HIS A 88 1.53 24.31 3.69
CA HIS A 88 1.20 25.34 4.68
C HIS A 88 0.00 26.19 4.23
N LYS A 89 0.03 26.72 3.00
CA LYS A 89 -1.10 27.50 2.44
C LYS A 89 -2.40 26.72 2.45
N SER A 90 -2.37 25.45 2.03
CA SER A 90 -3.55 24.58 2.02
C SER A 90 -4.11 24.39 3.43
N LEU A 91 -3.25 24.11 4.43
CA LEU A 91 -3.64 23.99 5.85
C LEU A 91 -4.20 25.29 6.43
N SER A 92 -3.73 26.43 5.92
CA SER A 92 -4.14 27.77 6.35
C SER A 92 -5.57 28.04 5.89
N GLN A 93 -5.86 27.73 4.61
CA GLN A 93 -7.18 27.90 3.99
C GLN A 93 -8.28 27.09 4.70
N ILE A 94 -7.95 25.90 5.21
CA ILE A 94 -8.90 25.08 5.99
C ILE A 94 -8.92 25.43 7.48
N GLY A 95 -8.15 26.43 7.93
CA GLY A 95 -8.14 26.93 9.31
C GLY A 95 -7.59 25.92 10.34
N ARG A 96 -6.79 24.93 9.91
CA ARG A 96 -6.28 23.84 10.78
C ARG A 96 -4.80 23.97 11.13
N LEU A 97 -4.14 25.02 10.65
CA LEU A 97 -2.69 25.21 10.72
C LEU A 97 -2.12 25.20 12.16
N GLN A 98 -2.91 25.69 13.13
CA GLN A 98 -2.62 25.73 14.56
C GLN A 98 -2.39 24.36 15.21
N ARG A 99 -2.59 23.26 14.47
CA ARG A 99 -2.38 21.88 14.96
C ARG A 99 -1.15 21.21 14.37
N PHE A 100 -0.54 21.81 13.35
CA PHE A 100 0.58 21.23 12.64
C PHE A 100 1.89 21.94 12.97
N ARG A 101 2.99 21.20 12.89
CA ARG A 101 4.36 21.72 12.91
C ARG A 101 5.13 21.07 11.77
N PHE A 102 5.92 21.84 11.04
CA PHE A 102 6.78 21.31 9.99
C PHE A 102 8.12 20.84 10.57
N VAL A 103 8.56 19.65 10.19
CA VAL A 103 9.79 19.01 10.65
C VAL A 103 10.55 18.48 9.43
N LEU A 104 11.64 19.15 9.05
CA LEU A 104 12.46 18.81 7.90
C LEU A 104 13.73 18.09 8.37
N LEU A 105 13.95 16.88 7.89
CA LEU A 105 15.07 16.02 8.27
C LEU A 105 15.89 15.67 7.03
N SER A 106 17.13 16.15 6.99
CA SER A 106 18.04 15.96 5.86
C SER A 106 19.13 14.95 6.16
N ASP A 107 19.35 14.05 5.21
CA ASP A 107 20.49 13.12 5.13
C ASP A 107 21.41 13.47 3.93
N THR A 108 21.29 14.68 3.37
CA THR A 108 22.07 15.17 2.23
C THR A 108 23.56 15.14 2.52
N THR A 109 24.34 14.65 1.56
CA THR A 109 25.79 14.49 1.60
C THR A 109 26.52 15.39 0.60
N LEU A 110 25.82 15.95 -0.38
CA LEU A 110 26.39 16.83 -1.42
C LEU A 110 26.57 18.26 -0.89
N PRO A 111 27.80 18.82 -0.87
CA PRO A 111 28.07 20.15 -0.33
C PRO A 111 27.28 21.27 -1.01
N GLU A 112 27.13 21.25 -2.34
CA GLU A 112 26.35 22.28 -3.05
C GLU A 112 24.87 22.27 -2.61
N VAL A 113 24.28 21.08 -2.43
CA VAL A 113 22.89 20.92 -2.00
C VAL A 113 22.73 21.30 -0.53
N MET A 114 23.74 21.06 0.31
CA MET A 114 23.71 21.45 1.73
C MET A 114 23.53 22.95 1.91
N CYS A 115 24.28 23.77 1.17
CA CYS A 115 24.17 25.22 1.23
C CYS A 115 22.78 25.68 0.80
N MET A 116 22.26 25.12 -0.29
CA MET A 116 20.92 25.41 -0.80
C MET A 116 19.82 25.04 0.21
N GLU A 117 19.96 23.93 0.94
CA GLU A 117 19.02 23.55 1.99
C GLU A 117 19.00 24.54 3.15
N ASP A 118 20.18 24.94 3.65
CA ASP A 118 20.28 25.86 4.78
C ASP A 118 19.68 27.22 4.43
N GLU A 119 20.05 27.76 3.26
CA GLU A 119 19.51 29.02 2.77
C GLU A 119 18.01 28.93 2.48
N GLY A 120 17.57 27.87 1.81
CA GLY A 120 16.17 27.69 1.47
C GLY A 120 15.29 27.51 2.70
N PHE A 121 15.75 26.76 3.71
CA PHE A 121 15.04 26.65 4.98
C PHE A 121 15.00 28.00 5.71
N ALA A 122 16.12 28.73 5.76
CA ALA A 122 16.15 30.05 6.39
C ALA A 122 15.17 31.03 5.73
N ARG A 123 15.01 30.98 4.39
CA ARG A 123 14.05 31.81 3.65
C ARG A 123 12.60 31.51 4.03
N ILE A 124 12.22 30.25 4.15
CA ILE A 124 10.81 29.87 4.34
C ILE A 124 10.40 29.71 5.80
N LYS A 125 11.37 29.62 6.74
CA LYS A 125 11.14 29.23 8.13
C LYS A 125 10.07 30.07 8.82
N ASP A 126 10.10 31.38 8.61
CA ASP A 126 9.15 32.28 9.26
C ASP A 126 7.76 32.10 8.63
N ASP A 127 7.69 32.07 7.30
CA ASP A 127 6.44 31.86 6.55
C ASP A 127 5.74 30.55 6.95
N ILE A 128 6.47 29.44 6.97
CA ILE A 128 5.90 28.13 7.33
C ILE A 128 5.66 27.98 8.84
N GLY A 129 6.18 28.90 9.65
CA GLY A 129 5.98 28.96 11.10
C GLY A 129 4.73 29.74 11.50
N ILE A 130 4.29 30.71 10.69
CA ILE A 130 3.10 31.52 10.98
C ILE A 130 1.88 30.62 11.17
N GLY A 131 1.20 30.78 12.31
CA GLY A 131 -0.05 30.09 12.64
C GLY A 131 0.10 28.60 13.01
N THR A 132 1.32 28.07 13.14
CA THR A 132 1.60 26.70 13.62
C THR A 132 1.68 26.65 15.15
N TYR A 133 1.52 25.47 15.75
CA TYR A 133 1.61 25.35 17.22
C TYR A 133 3.04 25.53 17.77
N GLN A 134 4.06 25.38 16.92
CA GLN A 134 5.48 25.46 17.25
C GLN A 134 6.31 25.81 16.02
N THR A 135 7.44 26.48 16.25
CA THR A 135 8.36 26.85 15.17
C THR A 135 8.85 25.63 14.39
N PRO A 136 9.01 25.76 13.06
CA PRO A 136 9.49 24.69 12.20
C PRO A 136 10.86 24.19 12.65
N PHE A 137 11.07 22.87 12.55
CA PHE A 137 12.32 22.24 12.92
C PHE A 137 13.07 21.78 11.67
N TYR A 138 14.35 22.11 11.57
CA TYR A 138 15.25 21.55 10.56
C TYR A 138 16.45 20.90 11.23
N ARG A 139 16.83 19.72 10.75
CA ARG A 139 18.04 19.03 11.18
C ARG A 139 18.67 18.24 10.03
N ARG A 140 19.97 18.43 9.85
CA ARG A 140 20.81 17.59 8.99
C ARG A 140 21.80 16.76 9.80
N ARG A 141 22.02 15.49 9.44
CA ARG A 141 22.96 14.60 10.13
C ARG A 141 24.36 14.67 9.53
N SER A 142 25.38 14.57 10.37
CA SER A 142 26.78 14.43 9.95
C SER A 142 27.19 12.97 9.68
N LYS A 143 26.42 11.98 10.15
CA LYS A 143 26.69 10.54 9.98
C LYS A 143 25.40 9.75 9.73
N ASN A 144 25.29 9.12 8.56
CA ASN A 144 24.08 8.48 8.06
C ASN A 144 24.00 6.99 8.44
N ILE A 145 23.69 6.69 9.71
CA ILE A 145 23.45 5.32 10.16
C ILE A 145 21.93 5.06 10.17
N GLY A 146 21.47 4.01 9.47
CA GLY A 146 20.09 3.51 9.56
C GLY A 146 19.06 4.04 8.54
N PHE A 147 19.47 4.78 7.50
CA PHE A 147 18.58 5.27 6.42
C PHE A 147 17.27 5.91 6.96
N LYS A 148 16.13 5.73 6.26
CA LYS A 148 14.81 6.29 6.60
C LYS A 148 14.29 5.85 7.98
N GLY A 149 14.66 4.65 8.44
CA GLY A 149 14.30 4.12 9.76
C GLY A 149 15.06 4.77 10.91
N GLY A 150 16.32 5.17 10.68
CA GLY A 150 17.13 5.92 11.64
C GLY A 150 16.64 7.35 11.88
N ASN A 151 15.79 7.89 11.00
CA ASN A 151 15.24 9.24 11.15
C ASN A 151 14.06 9.31 12.14
N ILE A 152 13.43 8.18 12.48
CA ILE A 152 12.18 8.13 13.27
C ILE A 152 12.43 7.69 14.73
N SER A 153 13.61 7.16 15.06
CA SER A 153 13.87 6.45 16.33
C SER A 153 13.92 7.33 17.60
N ARG A 154 13.30 8.51 17.61
CA ARG A 154 13.18 9.37 18.81
C ARG A 154 11.81 10.03 18.99
N VAL A 155 10.76 9.48 18.39
CA VAL A 155 9.38 9.92 18.59
C VAL A 155 8.49 8.68 18.68
N GLU A 156 8.11 8.25 19.90
CA GLU A 156 6.84 7.54 20.17
C GLU A 156 6.70 7.09 21.63
N ASN A 157 5.46 7.09 22.14
CA ASN A 157 5.02 6.36 23.33
C ASN A 157 3.62 5.74 23.04
N PRO A 158 3.33 4.47 23.36
CA PRO A 158 2.11 3.77 22.94
C PRO A 158 1.14 3.40 24.07
N GLY A 159 -0.16 3.22 23.78
CA GLY A 159 -1.10 2.65 24.76
C GLY A 159 -2.46 2.15 24.24
N ALA A 160 -2.89 1.03 24.85
CA ALA A 160 -4.25 0.47 24.99
C ALA A 160 -4.81 -0.60 24.01
N SER A 161 -5.54 -1.54 24.62
CA SER A 161 -5.98 -2.89 24.20
C SER A 161 -7.51 -3.04 24.29
N GLY A 162 -8.18 -3.81 23.40
CA GLY A 162 -8.66 -5.16 23.71
C GLY A 162 -9.87 -5.58 22.86
N VAL A 163 -10.21 -6.88 22.88
CA VAL A 163 -11.46 -7.59 22.46
C VAL A 163 -11.27 -8.66 21.35
N ARG A 164 -11.99 -9.78 21.51
CA ARG A 164 -11.77 -11.15 20.97
C ARG A 164 -12.68 -11.48 19.78
N VAL A 165 -12.33 -12.47 18.95
CA VAL A 165 -13.17 -13.64 18.50
C VAL A 165 -12.54 -14.44 17.32
N ARG A 166 -12.61 -15.77 17.48
CA ARG A 166 -12.59 -17.03 16.65
C ARG A 166 -12.02 -17.16 15.21
N VAL A 167 -11.58 -18.39 14.89
CA VAL A 167 -10.30 -18.74 14.23
C VAL A 167 -10.38 -19.46 12.87
N LEU A 168 -11.28 -19.08 11.99
CA LEU A 168 -11.15 -19.40 10.54
C LEU A 168 -11.60 -18.22 9.68
N SER A 169 -12.51 -17.42 10.22
CA SER A 169 -12.73 -16.04 9.82
C SER A 169 -11.54 -15.13 10.13
N GLN A 170 -10.60 -15.48 11.01
CA GLN A 170 -9.51 -14.58 11.44
C GLN A 170 -8.57 -14.11 10.33
N TRP A 171 -8.11 -14.98 9.42
CA TRP A 171 -7.20 -14.55 8.34
C TRP A 171 -7.91 -13.62 7.33
N PHE A 172 -9.18 -13.95 7.03
CA PHE A 172 -10.05 -13.15 6.17
C PHE A 172 -10.44 -11.83 6.83
N ILE A 173 -10.94 -11.87 8.07
CA ILE A 173 -11.30 -10.71 8.88
C ILE A 173 -10.10 -9.79 8.98
N PHE A 174 -8.92 -10.29 9.36
CA PHE A 174 -7.75 -9.46 9.55
C PHE A 174 -7.28 -8.75 8.26
N ARG A 175 -7.30 -9.47 7.14
CA ARG A 175 -6.98 -8.90 5.83
C ARG A 175 -8.05 -7.91 5.33
N LEU A 176 -9.32 -8.19 5.62
CA LEU A 176 -10.45 -7.42 5.15
C LEU A 176 -10.80 -6.26 6.06
N LEU A 177 -10.43 -6.29 7.34
CA LEU A 177 -10.85 -5.30 8.33
C LEU A 177 -10.50 -3.87 7.90
N PRO A 178 -9.28 -3.56 7.41
CA PRO A 178 -8.97 -2.24 6.90
C PRO A 178 -9.86 -1.82 5.72
N LYS A 179 -10.19 -2.77 4.83
CA LYS A 179 -11.04 -2.51 3.66
C LYS A 179 -12.51 -2.32 4.05
N ILE A 180 -13.02 -3.14 4.97
CA ILE A 180 -14.37 -3.04 5.52
C ILE A 180 -14.50 -1.73 6.31
N ALA A 181 -13.50 -1.37 7.11
CA ALA A 181 -13.45 -0.11 7.83
C ALA A 181 -13.54 1.09 6.87
N ALA A 182 -12.68 1.14 5.85
CA ALA A 182 -12.71 2.19 4.84
C ALA A 182 -14.05 2.22 4.08
N PHE A 183 -14.57 1.06 3.70
CA PHE A 183 -15.87 0.92 3.05
C PHE A 183 -17.00 1.50 3.90
N LEU A 184 -17.08 1.12 5.17
CA LEU A 184 -18.09 1.61 6.10
C LEU A 184 -17.99 3.11 6.30
N THR A 185 -16.78 3.65 6.50
CA THR A 185 -16.57 5.10 6.65
C THR A 185 -17.10 5.87 5.44
N ILE A 186 -16.84 5.40 4.22
CA ILE A 186 -17.29 6.07 2.99
C ILE A 186 -18.80 5.91 2.79
N VAL A 187 -19.37 4.73 3.04
CA VAL A 187 -20.83 4.48 2.94
C VAL A 187 -21.63 5.30 3.96
N THR A 188 -21.09 5.48 5.16
CA THR A 188 -21.73 6.31 6.19
C THR A 188 -21.58 7.82 5.98
N ASN A 189 -20.79 8.26 5.00
CA ASN A 189 -20.53 9.67 4.70
C ASN A 189 -21.01 10.01 3.27
N PRO A 190 -22.29 10.41 3.09
CA PRO A 190 -22.87 10.67 1.77
C PRO A 190 -22.13 11.72 0.93
N PRO A 191 -21.59 12.82 1.50
CA PRO A 191 -20.70 13.73 0.77
C PRO A 191 -19.46 13.06 0.17
N GLU A 192 -18.75 12.24 0.95
CA GLU A 192 -17.57 11.51 0.48
C GLU A 192 -17.94 10.47 -0.59
N MET A 193 -19.05 9.75 -0.42
CA MET A 193 -19.56 8.80 -1.42
C MET A 193 -19.80 9.45 -2.79
N LYS A 194 -20.26 10.70 -2.82
CA LYS A 194 -20.45 11.45 -4.08
C LYS A 194 -19.11 11.75 -4.78
N ARG A 195 -18.03 12.00 -4.03
CA ARG A 195 -16.69 12.22 -4.59
C ARG A 195 -16.16 10.97 -5.31
N TYR A 196 -16.48 9.78 -4.81
CA TYR A 196 -16.20 8.50 -5.47
C TYR A 196 -17.12 8.17 -6.67
N GLY A 197 -18.00 9.08 -7.09
CA GLY A 197 -18.92 8.85 -8.21
C GLY A 197 -20.19 8.08 -7.84
N GLY A 198 -20.48 7.93 -6.54
CA GLY A 198 -21.69 7.30 -6.02
C GLY A 198 -21.54 5.84 -5.64
N ILE A 199 -22.56 5.30 -4.97
CA ILE A 199 -22.52 3.98 -4.32
C ILE A 199 -22.26 2.84 -5.30
N PHE A 200 -22.86 2.86 -6.49
CA PHE A 200 -22.71 1.79 -7.47
C PHE A 200 -21.27 1.67 -7.97
N HIS A 201 -20.66 2.79 -8.37
CA HIS A 201 -19.26 2.82 -8.83
C HIS A 201 -18.29 2.42 -7.71
N PHE A 202 -18.51 2.93 -6.50
CA PHE A 202 -17.68 2.61 -5.34
C PHE A 202 -17.75 1.11 -4.97
N VAL A 203 -18.95 0.56 -4.79
CA VAL A 203 -19.16 -0.85 -4.43
C VAL A 203 -18.59 -1.76 -5.51
N THR A 204 -18.87 -1.48 -6.79
CA THR A 204 -18.34 -2.27 -7.91
C THR A 204 -16.81 -2.26 -7.94
N SER A 205 -16.20 -1.09 -7.71
CA SER A 205 -14.74 -0.94 -7.65
C SER A 205 -14.13 -1.72 -6.49
N VAL A 206 -14.75 -1.67 -5.30
CA VAL A 206 -14.28 -2.43 -4.12
C VAL A 206 -14.38 -3.93 -4.34
N VAL A 207 -15.47 -4.42 -4.93
CA VAL A 207 -15.65 -5.84 -5.24
C VAL A 207 -14.62 -6.31 -6.27
N LEU A 208 -14.46 -5.57 -7.38
CA LEU A 208 -13.48 -5.91 -8.41
C LEU A 208 -12.04 -5.83 -7.90
N GLU A 209 -11.71 -4.81 -7.11
CA GLU A 209 -10.40 -4.69 -6.45
C GLU A 209 -10.16 -5.92 -5.57
N TYR A 210 -11.16 -6.33 -4.78
CA TYR A 210 -11.03 -7.47 -3.89
C TYR A 210 -10.76 -8.78 -4.65
N VAL A 211 -11.50 -9.03 -5.74
CA VAL A 211 -11.32 -10.20 -6.59
C VAL A 211 -9.92 -10.22 -7.21
N ILE A 212 -9.52 -9.12 -7.84
CA ILE A 212 -8.22 -9.00 -8.51
C ILE A 212 -7.08 -9.16 -7.50
N THR A 213 -7.12 -8.44 -6.38
CA THR A 213 -6.08 -8.48 -5.34
C THR A 213 -6.00 -9.86 -4.65
N SER A 214 -7.12 -10.59 -4.53
CA SER A 214 -7.11 -11.95 -3.99
C SER A 214 -6.36 -12.91 -4.91
N ILE A 215 -6.57 -12.79 -6.23
CA ILE A 215 -5.90 -13.63 -7.22
C ILE A 215 -4.40 -13.29 -7.28
N VAL A 216 -4.07 -12.00 -7.40
CA VAL A 216 -2.67 -11.52 -7.45
C VAL A 216 -1.91 -11.90 -6.18
N SER A 217 -2.54 -11.83 -5.01
CA SER A 217 -1.88 -12.20 -3.75
C SER A 217 -1.58 -13.69 -3.63
N THR A 218 -2.44 -14.53 -4.19
CA THR A 218 -2.24 -15.98 -4.20
C THR A 218 -1.01 -16.32 -5.05
N ALA A 219 -0.93 -15.71 -6.23
CA ALA A 219 0.23 -15.78 -7.11
C ALA A 219 1.51 -15.26 -6.45
N ALA A 220 1.45 -14.06 -5.87
CA ALA A 220 2.59 -13.44 -5.21
C ALA A 220 3.18 -14.34 -4.11
N THR A 221 2.35 -15.12 -3.41
CA THR A 221 2.83 -16.06 -2.39
C THR A 221 3.67 -17.19 -2.99
N VAL A 222 3.23 -17.75 -4.13
CA VAL A 222 3.99 -18.78 -4.86
C VAL A 222 5.27 -18.18 -5.42
N SER A 223 5.20 -17.03 -6.08
CA SER A 223 6.39 -16.37 -6.64
C SER A 223 7.40 -15.98 -5.55
N MET A 224 6.94 -15.52 -4.38
CA MET A 224 7.79 -15.22 -3.23
C MET A 224 8.48 -16.48 -2.68
N THR A 225 7.76 -17.60 -2.65
CA THR A 225 8.30 -18.91 -2.23
C THR A 225 9.38 -19.38 -3.19
N LEU A 226 9.11 -19.31 -4.50
CA LEU A 226 10.09 -19.63 -5.54
C LEU A 226 11.30 -18.71 -5.45
N PHE A 227 11.09 -17.42 -5.21
CA PHE A 227 12.16 -16.44 -5.05
C PHE A 227 13.07 -16.75 -3.85
N PHE A 228 12.51 -16.99 -2.65
CA PHE A 228 13.30 -17.37 -1.48
C PHE A 228 14.03 -18.71 -1.69
N SER A 229 13.38 -19.67 -2.36
CA SER A 229 14.04 -20.92 -2.73
C SER A 229 15.22 -20.71 -3.69
N GLY A 230 15.11 -19.74 -4.60
CA GLY A 230 16.18 -19.35 -5.51
C GLY A 230 17.32 -18.63 -4.80
N LEU A 231 17.02 -17.74 -3.85
CA LEU A 231 18.03 -17.07 -3.03
C LEU A 231 18.94 -18.06 -2.30
N LEU A 232 18.38 -19.15 -1.75
CA LEU A 232 19.16 -20.23 -1.14
C LEU A 232 20.09 -20.93 -2.14
N ARG A 233 19.75 -20.92 -3.42
CA ARG A 233 20.57 -21.46 -4.52
C ARG A 233 21.51 -20.42 -5.13
N GLY A 234 21.63 -19.24 -4.52
CA GLY A 234 22.51 -18.16 -4.98
C GLY A 234 21.97 -17.34 -6.14
N THR A 235 20.68 -17.47 -6.51
CA THR A 235 20.10 -16.60 -7.54
C THR A 235 19.71 -15.25 -6.93
N SER A 236 20.42 -14.19 -7.30
CA SER A 236 20.04 -12.81 -6.97
C SER A 236 19.15 -12.23 -8.06
N ILE A 237 18.00 -11.64 -7.71
CA ILE A 237 17.21 -10.86 -8.66
C ILE A 237 17.91 -9.52 -8.91
N LYS A 238 18.19 -9.21 -10.18
CA LYS A 238 18.60 -7.87 -10.61
C LYS A 238 17.37 -6.96 -10.62
N TRP A 239 17.46 -5.81 -9.96
CA TRP A 239 16.41 -4.81 -10.00
C TRP A 239 16.51 -4.06 -11.33
N ASP A 240 15.88 -4.63 -12.37
CA ASP A 240 15.87 -4.05 -13.70
C ASP A 240 15.01 -2.78 -13.77
N ALA A 241 15.30 -1.93 -14.76
CA ALA A 241 14.54 -0.72 -15.01
C ALA A 241 13.05 -1.05 -15.21
N GLN A 242 12.19 -0.50 -14.35
CA GLN A 242 10.75 -0.69 -14.47
C GLN A 242 10.25 -0.04 -15.76
N ASN A 243 9.57 -0.82 -16.60
CA ASN A 243 8.96 -0.30 -17.81
C ASN A 243 7.81 0.66 -17.43
N ARG A 244 8.02 1.96 -17.65
CA ARG A 244 7.03 3.03 -17.37
C ARG A 244 6.18 3.40 -18.58
N ASP A 245 6.47 2.81 -19.75
CA ASP A 245 5.65 3.04 -20.94
C ASP A 245 4.32 2.28 -20.83
N ARG A 246 3.24 2.92 -21.29
CA ARG A 246 1.87 2.37 -21.33
C ARG A 246 1.69 1.29 -22.39
N LEU A 247 2.72 0.50 -22.65
CA LEU A 247 2.66 -0.62 -23.58
C LEU A 247 2.08 -1.82 -22.82
N GLY A 248 0.94 -2.33 -23.30
CA GLY A 248 0.32 -3.52 -22.72
C GLY A 248 1.26 -4.73 -22.75
N LEU A 249 0.98 -5.72 -21.90
CA LEU A 249 1.82 -6.91 -21.76
C LEU A 249 1.43 -8.00 -22.78
N SER A 250 2.42 -8.69 -23.35
CA SER A 250 2.19 -9.82 -24.26
C SER A 250 1.83 -11.09 -23.50
N TRP A 251 0.81 -11.83 -23.97
CA TRP A 251 0.43 -13.15 -23.44
C TRP A 251 1.61 -14.11 -23.30
N ARG A 252 2.48 -14.18 -24.32
CA ARG A 252 3.62 -15.10 -24.33
C ARG A 252 4.65 -14.74 -23.25
N GLN A 253 4.88 -13.45 -23.02
CA GLN A 253 5.81 -12.97 -22.01
C GLN A 253 5.28 -13.31 -20.60
N ILE A 254 4.00 -13.03 -20.35
CA ILE A 254 3.38 -13.28 -19.05
C ILE A 254 3.26 -14.78 -18.76
N PHE A 255 2.92 -15.60 -19.75
CA PHE A 255 2.94 -17.05 -19.58
C PHE A 255 4.33 -17.56 -19.22
N ARG A 256 5.40 -17.06 -19.86
CA ARG A 256 6.78 -17.44 -19.50
C ARG A 256 7.20 -17.03 -18.09
N VAL A 257 6.58 -16.00 -17.52
CA VAL A 257 6.84 -15.60 -16.13
C VAL A 257 6.08 -16.50 -15.16
N PHE A 258 4.81 -16.80 -15.47
CA PHE A 258 3.90 -17.48 -14.54
C PHE A 258 3.56 -18.94 -14.90
N TRP A 259 4.38 -19.59 -15.73
CA TRP A 259 4.10 -20.96 -16.19
C TRP A 259 4.09 -21.97 -15.04
N VAL A 260 4.92 -21.75 -14.01
CA VAL A 260 4.98 -22.63 -12.83
C VAL A 260 3.69 -22.54 -12.04
N GLU A 261 3.22 -21.31 -11.77
CA GLU A 261 1.95 -21.05 -11.09
C GLU A 261 0.79 -21.67 -11.86
N ASN A 262 0.74 -21.49 -13.19
CA ASN A 262 -0.29 -22.07 -14.03
C ASN A 262 -0.26 -23.60 -14.02
N LEU A 263 0.93 -24.20 -14.08
CA LEU A 263 1.10 -25.65 -14.02
C LEU A 263 0.64 -26.21 -12.66
N ILE A 264 0.98 -25.55 -11.55
CA ILE A 264 0.51 -25.93 -10.21
C ILE A 264 -1.02 -25.81 -10.13
N GLY A 265 -1.60 -24.71 -10.63
CA GLY A 265 -3.05 -24.51 -10.66
C GLY A 265 -3.76 -25.61 -11.44
N LEU A 266 -3.29 -25.94 -12.64
CA LEU A 266 -3.81 -27.04 -13.45
C LEU A 266 -3.66 -28.40 -12.78
N GLY A 267 -2.51 -28.67 -12.16
CA GLY A 267 -2.27 -29.90 -11.42
C GLY A 267 -3.24 -30.07 -10.25
N ILE A 268 -3.51 -29.01 -9.49
CA ILE A 268 -4.50 -29.05 -8.41
C ILE A 268 -5.91 -29.28 -8.96
N ILE A 269 -6.31 -28.60 -10.04
CA ILE A 269 -7.61 -28.82 -10.69
C ILE A 269 -7.74 -30.29 -11.13
N TRP A 270 -6.70 -30.83 -11.77
CA TRP A 270 -6.68 -32.22 -12.20
C TRP A 270 -6.79 -33.20 -11.03
N LEU A 271 -6.09 -32.96 -9.91
CA LEU A 271 -6.20 -33.78 -8.69
C LEU A 271 -7.59 -33.70 -8.05
N ILE A 272 -8.24 -32.52 -8.06
CA ILE A 272 -9.62 -32.38 -7.58
C ILE A 272 -10.56 -33.24 -8.44
N ILE A 273 -10.40 -33.22 -9.76
CA ILE A 273 -11.27 -33.96 -10.69
C ILE A 273 -11.02 -35.47 -10.63
N THR A 274 -9.76 -35.90 -10.50
CA THR A 274 -9.38 -37.32 -10.64
C THR A 274 -9.29 -38.09 -9.32
N GLN A 275 -8.93 -37.41 -8.22
CA GLN A 275 -8.69 -38.03 -6.91
C GLN A 275 -9.72 -37.62 -5.85
N ASP A 276 -10.79 -36.92 -6.25
CA ASP A 276 -11.81 -36.35 -5.35
C ASP A 276 -11.20 -35.60 -4.15
N THR A 277 -10.11 -34.86 -4.43
CA THR A 277 -9.40 -34.08 -3.41
C THR A 277 -10.30 -32.93 -2.93
N SER A 278 -10.14 -32.51 -1.67
CA SER A 278 -10.97 -31.45 -1.06
C SER A 278 -11.15 -30.22 -1.96
N HIS A 279 -12.39 -29.95 -2.35
CA HIS A 279 -12.84 -28.76 -3.11
C HIS A 279 -12.44 -27.43 -2.44
N ARG A 280 -11.99 -27.45 -1.18
CA ARG A 280 -11.43 -26.28 -0.49
C ARG A 280 -10.19 -25.70 -1.17
N LEU A 281 -9.51 -26.47 -2.01
CA LEU A 281 -8.36 -26.00 -2.81
C LEU A 281 -8.77 -25.27 -4.09
N LEU A 282 -10.05 -25.28 -4.46
CA LEU A 282 -10.53 -24.70 -5.72
C LEU A 282 -10.24 -23.19 -5.84
N PRO A 283 -10.40 -22.35 -4.80
CA PRO A 283 -10.07 -20.92 -4.90
C PRO A 283 -8.59 -20.67 -5.19
N LEU A 284 -7.71 -21.47 -4.59
CA LEU A 284 -6.26 -21.44 -4.84
C LEU A 284 -5.97 -21.84 -6.28
N ALA A 285 -6.54 -22.96 -6.73
CA ALA A 285 -6.30 -23.52 -8.06
C ALA A 285 -6.79 -22.58 -9.17
N ILE A 286 -7.99 -22.02 -9.03
CA ILE A 286 -8.56 -21.03 -9.95
C ILE A 286 -7.70 -19.77 -9.98
N SER A 287 -7.24 -19.27 -8.83
CA SER A 287 -6.41 -18.07 -8.77
C SER A 287 -5.07 -18.26 -9.50
N LEU A 288 -4.44 -19.41 -9.34
CA LEU A 288 -3.18 -19.74 -10.00
C LEU A 288 -3.36 -19.91 -11.52
N PHE A 289 -4.45 -20.56 -11.94
CA PHE A 289 -4.79 -20.72 -13.35
C PHE A 289 -5.11 -19.37 -14.03
N LEU A 290 -5.93 -18.53 -13.40
CA LEU A 290 -6.35 -17.24 -13.98
C LEU A 290 -5.29 -16.14 -13.91
N LEU A 291 -4.11 -16.42 -13.36
CA LEU A 291 -3.08 -15.42 -13.15
C LEU A 291 -2.57 -14.76 -14.45
N VAL A 292 -2.31 -15.57 -15.48
CA VAL A 292 -1.86 -15.08 -16.79
C VAL A 292 -2.91 -14.19 -17.45
N PRO A 293 -4.17 -14.64 -17.64
CA PRO A 293 -5.18 -13.78 -18.26
C PRO A 293 -5.45 -12.51 -17.47
N ILE A 294 -5.51 -12.57 -16.13
CA ILE A 294 -5.75 -11.38 -15.31
C ILE A 294 -4.60 -10.37 -15.42
N THR A 295 -3.35 -10.83 -15.41
CA THR A 295 -2.19 -9.93 -15.54
C THR A 295 -2.20 -9.23 -16.90
N VAL A 296 -2.50 -9.95 -17.98
CA VAL A 296 -2.59 -9.36 -19.33
C VAL A 296 -3.76 -8.38 -19.43
N LEU A 297 -4.93 -8.74 -18.90
CA LEU A 297 -6.12 -7.90 -18.94
C LEU A 297 -5.93 -6.62 -18.13
N THR A 298 -5.43 -6.71 -16.90
CA THR A 298 -5.19 -5.55 -16.02
C THR A 298 -4.12 -4.59 -16.55
N ALA A 299 -3.17 -5.08 -17.37
CA ALA A 299 -2.19 -4.25 -18.04
C ALA A 299 -2.64 -3.72 -19.43
N SER A 300 -3.85 -4.05 -19.88
CA SER A 300 -4.34 -3.68 -21.21
C SER A 300 -4.78 -2.20 -21.27
N PRO A 301 -4.24 -1.39 -22.20
CA PRO A 301 -4.68 0.00 -22.38
C PRO A 301 -6.18 0.11 -22.71
N ARG A 302 -6.74 -0.85 -23.46
CA ARG A 302 -8.16 -0.88 -23.82
C ARG A 302 -9.04 -1.04 -22.59
N LEU A 303 -8.66 -1.92 -21.67
CA LEU A 303 -9.39 -2.12 -20.42
C LEU A 303 -9.28 -0.88 -19.53
N SER A 304 -8.10 -0.25 -19.46
CA SER A 304 -7.93 1.01 -18.72
C SER A 304 -8.86 2.10 -19.24
N TYR A 305 -8.96 2.30 -20.57
CA TYR A 305 -9.90 3.29 -21.14
C TYR A 305 -11.36 2.98 -20.81
N LEU A 306 -11.75 1.70 -20.83
CA LEU A 306 -13.09 1.27 -20.45
C LEU A 306 -13.37 1.56 -18.98
N ILE A 307 -12.45 1.21 -18.09
CA ILE A 307 -12.54 1.47 -16.64
C ILE A 307 -12.70 2.97 -16.34
N ILE A 308 -11.91 3.81 -17.01
CA ILE A 308 -11.99 5.28 -16.88
C ILE A 308 -13.36 5.78 -17.37
N ARG A 309 -13.86 5.29 -18.51
CA ARG A 309 -15.20 5.65 -19.01
C ARG A 309 -16.31 5.21 -18.06
N LEU A 310 -16.18 4.04 -17.45
CA LEU A 310 -17.11 3.53 -16.45
C LEU A 310 -16.92 4.17 -15.06
N ARG A 311 -15.95 5.09 -14.90
CA ARG A 311 -15.60 5.74 -13.62
C ARG A 311 -15.39 4.75 -12.47
N LEU A 312 -14.82 3.59 -12.78
CA LEU A 312 -14.44 2.59 -11.79
C LEU A 312 -13.02 2.87 -11.28
N PHE A 313 -12.76 2.54 -10.02
CA PHE A 313 -11.50 2.78 -9.30
C PHE A 313 -11.07 4.26 -9.21
N THR A 314 -12.01 5.19 -9.30
CA THR A 314 -11.73 6.62 -9.17
C THR A 314 -11.42 6.99 -7.72
N THR A 315 -10.47 7.90 -7.56
CA THR A 315 -10.14 8.51 -6.27
C THR A 315 -10.87 9.84 -6.09
N PRO A 316 -11.09 10.31 -4.84
CA PRO A 316 -11.78 11.59 -4.60
C PRO A 316 -11.06 12.80 -5.20
N ASP A 317 -9.77 12.68 -5.47
CA ASP A 317 -8.93 13.73 -6.05
C ASP A 317 -9.01 13.78 -7.58
N GLU A 318 -9.62 12.79 -8.21
CA GLU A 318 -9.92 12.74 -9.64
C GLU A 318 -11.33 13.28 -9.94
N ASN A 319 -12.17 13.49 -8.92
CA ASN A 319 -13.56 13.91 -9.08
C ASN A 319 -14.10 14.77 -7.91
N PRO A 320 -14.10 16.11 -8.04
CA PRO A 320 -13.49 16.90 -9.12
C PRO A 320 -11.96 16.91 -9.01
N VAL A 321 -11.27 16.97 -10.16
CA VAL A 321 -9.80 17.05 -10.20
C VAL A 321 -9.33 18.23 -9.37
N SER A 322 -8.47 17.99 -8.37
CA SER A 322 -7.92 19.07 -7.54
C SER A 322 -7.32 20.17 -8.43
N PRO A 323 -7.48 21.47 -8.09
CA PRO A 323 -6.88 22.57 -8.84
C PRO A 323 -5.36 22.42 -9.01
N VAL A 324 -4.68 21.80 -8.05
CA VAL A 324 -3.24 21.49 -8.09
C VAL A 324 -2.94 20.44 -9.16
N LEU A 325 -3.70 19.35 -9.16
CA LEU A 325 -3.56 18.27 -10.14
C LEU A 325 -3.90 18.77 -11.56
N SER A 326 -4.91 19.62 -11.68
CA SER A 326 -5.33 20.22 -12.96
C SER A 326 -4.20 21.02 -13.61
N ARG A 327 -3.42 21.77 -12.83
CA ARG A 327 -2.26 22.55 -13.33
C ARG A 327 -1.12 21.64 -13.80
N LEU A 328 -0.84 20.56 -13.07
CA LEU A 328 0.24 19.61 -13.40
C LEU A 328 -0.12 18.70 -14.59
N VAL A 329 -1.36 18.20 -14.63
CA VAL A 329 -1.84 17.25 -15.63
C VAL A 329 -2.05 17.91 -17.00
N ALA A 330 -2.55 19.16 -17.02
CA ALA A 330 -2.73 19.91 -18.28
C ALA A 330 -1.40 20.15 -19.01
N LEU A 331 -0.32 20.47 -18.29
CA LEU A 331 1.00 20.70 -18.88
C LEU A 331 1.70 19.38 -19.28
N GLY A 332 1.56 18.32 -18.48
CA GLY A 332 2.20 17.03 -18.74
C GLY A 332 1.61 16.24 -19.91
N ILE A 333 0.27 16.20 -20.03
CA ILE A 333 -0.40 15.40 -21.06
C ILE A 333 -0.22 16.03 -22.46
N ILE A 334 -0.28 17.36 -22.57
CA ILE A 334 -0.14 18.08 -23.86
C ILE A 334 1.27 17.89 -24.43
N THR A 335 2.30 17.92 -23.58
CA THR A 335 3.70 17.80 -23.99
C THR A 335 4.04 16.37 -24.41
N ILE A 336 3.59 15.36 -23.66
CA ILE A 336 3.80 13.94 -23.97
C ILE A 336 3.11 13.53 -25.28
N TYR A 337 1.90 14.06 -25.54
CA TYR A 337 1.21 13.81 -26.81
C TYR A 337 1.90 14.47 -28.00
N LYS A 338 2.39 15.70 -27.85
CA LYS A 338 3.12 16.42 -28.91
C LYS A 338 4.42 15.73 -29.29
N ASP A 339 5.21 15.27 -28.31
CA ASP A 339 6.48 14.59 -28.59
C ASP A 339 6.26 13.21 -29.21
N LYS A 340 5.37 12.37 -28.65
CA LYS A 340 5.11 11.04 -29.24
C LYS A 340 4.49 11.11 -30.64
N ALA A 341 3.63 12.09 -30.93
CA ALA A 341 3.12 12.32 -32.29
C ALA A 341 4.24 12.69 -33.28
N LYS A 342 5.22 13.47 -32.82
CA LYS A 342 6.39 13.88 -33.62
C LYS A 342 7.36 12.73 -33.88
N THR A 343 7.50 11.79 -32.95
CA THR A 343 8.32 10.58 -33.13
C THR A 343 7.64 9.54 -34.02
N MET A 344 6.32 9.37 -33.92
CA MET A 344 5.58 8.43 -34.78
C MET A 344 5.43 8.93 -36.22
N GLY A 345 5.29 10.25 -36.43
CA GLY A 345 5.26 10.83 -37.79
C GLY A 345 6.59 10.83 -38.53
N LYS A 346 7.70 10.44 -37.88
CA LYS A 346 9.01 10.21 -38.51
C LYS A 346 9.34 8.74 -38.71
N ALA A 347 8.51 7.83 -38.17
CA ALA A 347 8.72 6.38 -38.23
C ALA A 347 7.69 5.68 -39.15
N LEU A 348 6.82 6.45 -39.81
CA LEU A 348 6.03 6.11 -40.98
C LEU A 348 6.59 6.90 -42.16
#